data_AF-A0A8T0QXW4-F1
#
_entry.id   AF-A0A8T0QXW4-F1
#
_cell.length_a   1.000
_cell.length_b   1.000
_cell.length_c   1.000
_cell.angle_alpha   90.00
_cell.angle_beta   90.00
_cell.angle_gamma   90.00
#
_symmetry.space_group_name_H-M   'P 1'
#
loop_
_entity.id
_entity.type
_entity.pdbx_description
1 polymer ?
#
loop_
_entity_poly.entity_id
_entity_poly.type
_entity_poly.pdbx_seq_one_letter_code
_entity_poly.pdbx_strand_id
1 'polypeptide(L)'
;MLELGRAISVTCTEQPVVYTVSLLEGSFCAVLQGNANDELEICLESGDPDVESFKGTHLVFIGAGWDPFEVITNSMKAVERHLQTFCHMEKEKMPDIQNWFGWCTWDAFYTNVLLKE
;
A
#
# COMPACT_ATOMS: atom_id res chain seq x y z
N MET A 1 -11.89 -18.29 -5.57
CA MET A 1 -12.24 -17.23 -4.61
C MET A 1 -12.27 -17.87 -3.23
N LEU A 2 -11.16 -17.78 -2.50
CA LEU A 2 -11.06 -18.26 -1.11
C LEU A 2 -11.42 -17.08 -0.22
N GLU A 3 -12.64 -17.08 0.34
CA GLU A 3 -13.06 -16.06 1.29
C GLU A 3 -12.54 -16.40 2.69
N LEU A 4 -11.60 -15.58 3.18
CA LEU A 4 -11.16 -15.59 4.57
C LEU A 4 -11.74 -14.36 5.26
N GLY A 5 -12.75 -14.61 6.10
CA GLY A 5 -13.65 -13.59 6.59
C GLY A 5 -13.21 -12.77 7.80
N ARG A 6 -14.05 -11.74 7.99
CA ARG A 6 -14.41 -10.95 9.18
C ARG A 6 -13.63 -9.65 9.43
N ALA A 7 -14.28 -8.55 9.04
CA ALA A 7 -13.89 -7.17 9.29
C ALA A 7 -13.79 -6.83 10.79
N ILE A 8 -12.74 -6.09 11.16
CA ILE A 8 -12.49 -5.57 12.50
C ILE A 8 -13.07 -4.16 12.56
N SER A 9 -14.12 -3.93 13.37
CA SER A 9 -14.67 -2.59 13.64
C SER A 9 -14.24 -2.11 15.02
N VAL A 10 -13.55 -0.96 15.08
CA VAL A 10 -13.18 -0.26 16.32
C VAL A 10 -13.85 1.11 16.34
N THR A 11 -14.67 1.39 17.36
CA THR A 11 -15.29 2.71 17.57
C THR A 11 -14.81 3.32 18.88
N CYS A 12 -14.13 4.48 18.80
CA CYS A 12 -13.77 5.36 19.92
C CYS A 12 -13.93 6.83 19.48
N THR A 13 -14.12 7.77 20.40
CA THR A 13 -14.47 9.18 20.11
C THR A 13 -13.28 10.08 19.74
N GLU A 14 -12.05 9.64 19.99
CA GLU A 14 -10.85 10.07 19.27
C GLU A 14 -10.19 8.79 18.75
N GLN A 15 -10.20 8.60 17.43
CA GLN A 15 -9.75 7.36 16.84
C GLN A 15 -8.26 7.45 16.52
N PRO A 16 -7.44 6.47 16.94
CA PRO A 16 -6.08 6.40 16.45
C PRO A 16 -6.12 6.26 14.93
N VAL A 17 -5.15 6.87 14.26
CA VAL A 17 -4.90 6.65 12.84
C VAL A 17 -4.52 5.18 12.67
N VAL A 18 -5.32 4.48 11.86
CA VAL A 18 -5.04 3.11 11.44
C VAL A 18 -4.45 3.16 10.03
N TYR A 19 -3.29 2.56 9.86
CA TYR A 19 -2.62 2.44 8.57
C TYR A 19 -2.52 0.96 8.19
N THR A 20 -3.09 0.63 7.04
CA THR A 20 -3.15 -0.74 6.54
C THR A 20 -2.30 -0.86 5.27
N VAL A 21 -1.38 -1.82 5.28
CA VAL A 21 -0.49 -2.11 4.14
C VAL A 21 -0.79 -3.50 3.63
N SER A 22 -1.12 -3.59 2.35
CA SER A 22 -1.24 -4.89 1.68
C SER A 22 0.14 -5.39 1.29
N LEU A 23 0.41 -6.67 1.56
CA LEU A 23 1.72 -7.29 1.37
C LEU A 23 1.75 -8.19 0.14
N LEU A 24 2.96 -8.36 -0.40
CA LEU A 24 3.26 -9.33 -1.44
C LEU A 24 3.87 -10.57 -0.78
N GLU A 25 3.29 -11.74 -1.03
CA GLU A 25 3.81 -13.02 -0.53
C GLU A 25 3.87 -14.03 -1.69
N GLY A 26 5.10 -14.36 -2.11
CA GLY A 26 5.34 -15.19 -3.29
C GLY A 26 4.80 -14.50 -4.55
N SER A 27 4.00 -15.23 -5.34
CA SER A 27 3.38 -14.72 -6.57
C SER A 27 2.09 -13.95 -6.35
N PHE A 28 1.66 -13.71 -5.10
CA PHE A 28 0.36 -13.11 -4.79
C PHE A 28 0.49 -11.71 -4.20
N CYS A 29 -0.40 -10.83 -4.65
CA CYS A 29 -0.64 -9.51 -4.09
C CYS A 29 -1.94 -9.54 -3.28
N ALA A 30 -1.88 -9.04 -2.04
CA ALA A 30 -3.08 -8.72 -1.29
C ALA A 30 -3.65 -7.38 -1.76
N VAL A 31 -4.97 -7.27 -1.81
CA VAL A 31 -5.71 -6.05 -2.15
C VAL A 31 -6.81 -5.86 -1.12
N LEU A 32 -7.07 -4.62 -0.75
CA LEU A 32 -8.20 -4.25 0.10
C LEU A 32 -9.33 -3.73 -0.78
N GLN A 33 -10.53 -4.27 -0.63
CA GLN A 33 -11.72 -3.81 -1.31
C GLN A 33 -12.91 -3.73 -0.36
N GLY A 34 -13.88 -2.86 -0.66
CA GLY A 34 -15.17 -2.84 0.02
C GLY A 34 -16.15 -3.78 -0.67
N ASN A 35 -17.12 -4.30 0.08
CA ASN A 35 -18.21 -5.12 -0.46
C ASN A 35 -19.58 -4.45 -0.29
N ALA A 36 -20.63 -5.11 -0.81
CA ALA A 36 -22.00 -4.60 -0.73
C ALA A 36 -22.58 -4.56 0.70
N ASN A 37 -21.89 -5.18 1.67
CA ASN A 37 -22.29 -5.25 3.07
C ASN A 37 -21.58 -4.20 3.95
N ASP A 38 -20.87 -3.23 3.34
CA ASP A 38 -20.06 -2.22 4.06
C ASP A 38 -18.92 -2.85 4.89
N GLU A 39 -18.36 -3.95 4.39
CA GLU A 39 -17.23 -4.65 5.01
C GLU A 39 -15.96 -4.48 4.16
N LEU A 40 -14.82 -4.45 4.84
CA LEU A 40 -13.51 -4.51 4.20
C LEU A 40 -13.12 -5.96 3.97
N GLU A 41 -12.82 -6.31 2.73
CA GLU A 41 -12.36 -7.63 2.29
C GLU A 41 -10.89 -7.58 1.88
N ILE A 42 -10.20 -8.70 2.12
CA ILE A 42 -8.85 -8.94 1.61
C ILE A 42 -8.97 -9.88 0.42
N CYS A 43 -8.59 -9.40 -0.75
CA CYS A 43 -8.49 -10.21 -1.96
C CYS A 43 -7.05 -10.60 -2.23
N LEU A 44 -6.87 -11.78 -2.83
CA LEU A 44 -5.58 -12.30 -3.23
C LEU A 44 -5.57 -12.55 -4.72
N GLU A 45 -4.60 -11.95 -5.40
CA GLU A 45 -4.46 -12.07 -6.85
C GLU A 45 -3.03 -12.48 -7.20
N SER A 46 -2.86 -13.57 -7.96
CA SER A 46 -1.56 -13.99 -8.49
C SER A 46 -1.23 -13.34 -9.83
N GLY A 47 -2.25 -12.99 -10.61
CA GLY A 47 -2.11 -12.58 -12.01
C GLY A 47 -1.65 -13.70 -12.96
N ASP A 48 -1.39 -14.90 -12.44
CA ASP A 48 -0.89 -16.06 -13.19
C ASP A 48 -2.00 -17.12 -13.28
N PRO A 49 -2.47 -17.48 -14.49
CA PRO A 49 -3.54 -18.46 -14.68
C PRO A 49 -3.14 -19.89 -14.30
N ASP A 50 -1.85 -20.19 -14.24
CA ASP A 50 -1.34 -21.52 -13.88
C ASP A 50 -1.25 -21.72 -12.34
N VAL A 51 -1.49 -20.66 -11.57
CA VAL A 51 -1.47 -20.70 -10.10
C VAL A 51 -2.84 -21.09 -9.56
N GLU A 52 -2.96 -22.34 -9.11
CA GLU A 52 -4.24 -22.91 -8.64
C GLU A 52 -4.48 -22.77 -7.12
N SER A 53 -3.44 -22.43 -6.33
CA SER A 53 -3.57 -22.33 -4.87
C SER A 53 -2.60 -21.34 -4.25
N PHE A 54 -3.03 -20.77 -3.13
CA PHE A 54 -2.21 -19.89 -2.28
C PHE A 54 -1.79 -20.63 -1.01
N LYS A 55 -0.53 -20.48 -0.62
CA LYS A 55 0.01 -20.91 0.67
C LYS A 55 0.88 -19.80 1.25
N GLY A 56 0.26 -18.96 2.07
CA GLY A 56 0.93 -17.88 2.80
C GLY A 56 0.08 -17.42 3.97
N THR A 57 0.68 -16.62 4.85
CA THR A 57 0.03 -16.15 6.09
C THR A 57 0.19 -14.64 6.32
N HIS A 58 0.94 -13.95 5.47
CA HIS A 58 1.34 -12.56 5.64
C HIS A 58 0.73 -11.70 4.53
N LEU A 59 -0.56 -11.41 4.67
CA LEU A 59 -1.33 -10.71 3.63
C LEU A 59 -1.42 -9.20 3.88
N VAL A 60 -1.59 -8.82 5.14
CA VAL A 60 -1.85 -7.44 5.53
C VAL A 60 -1.10 -7.12 6.81
N PHE A 61 -0.48 -5.94 6.83
CA PHE A 61 0.06 -5.32 8.03
C PHE A 61 -0.86 -4.19 8.48
N ILE A 62 -1.11 -4.07 9.80
CA ILE A 62 -1.91 -3.00 10.39
C ILE A 62 -1.09 -2.30 11.47
N GLY A 63 -0.86 -1.00 11.30
CA GLY A 63 -0.31 -0.11 12.31
C GLY A 63 -1.39 0.81 12.86
N ALA A 64 -1.29 1.19 14.15
CA ALA A 64 -2.21 2.14 14.77
C ALA A 64 -1.46 3.08 15.72
N GLY A 65 -1.87 4.35 15.77
CA GLY A 65 -1.28 5.35 16.65
C GLY A 65 -1.91 6.73 16.49
N TRP A 66 -1.42 7.73 17.22
CA TRP A 66 -2.05 9.05 17.29
C TRP A 66 -1.52 10.03 16.24
N ASP A 67 -0.22 9.94 15.93
CA ASP A 67 0.39 10.74 14.87
C ASP A 67 0.43 9.96 13.55
N PRO A 68 -0.22 10.44 12.47
CA PRO A 68 -0.28 9.70 11.21
C PRO A 68 1.09 9.50 10.56
N PHE A 69 2.01 10.46 10.69
CA PHE A 69 3.33 10.38 10.05
C PHE A 69 4.22 9.36 10.75
N GLU A 70 4.18 9.32 12.09
CA GLU A 70 4.85 8.29 12.86
C GLU A 70 4.27 6.91 12.58
N VAL A 71 2.95 6.77 12.51
CA VAL A 71 2.29 5.49 12.22
C VAL A 71 2.74 4.96 10.86
N ILE A 72 2.70 5.78 9.80
CA ILE A 72 3.13 5.38 8.45
C ILE A 72 4.61 4.98 8.47
N THR A 73 5.47 5.83 9.04
CA THR A 73 6.92 5.62 9.07
C THR A 73 7.29 4.34 9.82
N ASN A 74 6.71 4.13 11.00
CA ASN A 74 7.01 2.96 11.82
C ASN A 74 6.42 1.68 11.23
N SER A 75 5.24 1.76 10.60
CA SER A 75 4.63 0.65 9.88
C SER A 75 5.50 0.19 8.72
N MET A 76 5.95 1.11 7.87
CA MET A 76 6.83 0.77 6.75
C MET A 76 8.15 0.17 7.25
N LYS A 77 8.74 0.70 8.34
CA LYS A 77 9.96 0.12 8.95
C LYS A 77 9.72 -1.27 9.52
N ALA A 78 8.53 -1.57 10.04
CA ALA A 78 8.19 -2.91 10.49
C ALA A 78 8.03 -3.89 9.32
N VAL A 79 7.33 -3.46 8.26
CA VAL A 79 7.14 -4.25 7.03
C VAL A 79 8.48 -4.51 6.33
N GLU A 80 9.37 -3.51 6.22
CA GLU A 80 10.73 -3.66 5.68
C GLU A 80 11.50 -4.76 6.39
N ARG A 81 11.52 -4.74 7.73
CA ARG A 81 12.22 -5.75 8.55
C ARG A 81 11.62 -7.14 8.40
N HIS A 82 10.32 -7.24 8.14
CA HIS A 82 9.63 -8.52 8.00
C HIS A 82 9.80 -9.13 6.61
N LEU A 83 9.55 -8.36 5.54
CA LEU A 83 9.61 -8.86 4.17
C LEU A 83 11.04 -8.96 3.62
N GLN A 84 11.93 -8.04 4.00
CA GLN A 84 13.31 -7.94 3.51
C GLN A 84 13.45 -7.85 1.97
N THR A 85 12.42 -7.38 1.27
CA THR A 85 12.37 -7.27 -0.21
C THR A 85 12.58 -5.85 -0.74
N PHE A 86 12.56 -4.85 0.13
CA PHE A 86 12.77 -3.44 -0.19
C PHE A 86 13.49 -2.73 0.96
N CYS A 87 13.95 -1.51 0.71
CA CYS A 87 14.57 -0.63 1.71
C CYS A 87 13.86 0.72 1.72
N HIS A 88 13.95 1.44 2.83
CA HIS A 88 13.49 2.84 2.87
C HIS A 88 14.33 3.73 1.96
N MET A 89 13.70 4.76 1.36
CA MET A 89 14.39 5.75 0.53
C MET A 89 15.57 6.41 1.25
N GLU A 90 15.51 6.60 2.58
CA GLU A 90 16.60 7.17 3.37
C GLU A 90 17.88 6.30 3.38
N LYS A 91 17.73 4.99 3.12
CA LYS A 91 18.84 4.02 3.09
C LYS A 91 19.31 3.73 1.67
N GLU A 92 18.45 3.92 0.68
CA GLU A 92 18.77 3.70 -0.72
C GLU A 92 19.57 4.87 -1.27
N LYS A 93 20.66 4.55 -1.99
CA LYS A 93 21.41 5.58 -2.73
C LYS A 93 20.53 6.01 -3.90
N MET A 94 19.97 7.22 -3.84
CA MET A 94 19.19 7.78 -4.93
C MET A 94 20.00 7.72 -6.24
N PRO A 95 19.49 7.05 -7.29
CA PRO A 95 20.22 6.93 -8.54
C PRO A 95 20.25 8.29 -9.25
N ASP A 96 21.36 8.58 -9.92
CA ASP A 96 21.60 9.87 -10.58
C ASP A 96 20.53 10.24 -11.62
N ILE A 97 19.77 9.25 -12.11
CA ILE A 97 18.64 9.42 -13.04
C ILE A 97 17.50 10.25 -12.43
N GLN A 98 17.41 10.36 -11.10
CA GLN A 98 16.39 11.21 -10.47
C GLN A 98 16.54 12.68 -10.86
N ASN A 99 17.77 13.14 -11.11
CA ASN A 99 18.05 14.51 -11.55
C ASN A 99 17.54 14.79 -12.99
N TRP A 100 17.15 13.74 -13.71
CA TRP A 100 16.61 13.82 -15.06
C TRP A 100 15.08 13.79 -15.11
N PHE A 101 14.40 13.56 -13.97
CA PHE A 101 12.96 13.75 -13.92
C PHE A 101 12.64 15.24 -13.99
N GLY A 102 12.07 15.65 -15.12
CA GLY A 102 11.54 16.99 -15.33
C GLY A 102 10.07 17.10 -14.92
N TRP A 103 9.57 18.33 -14.91
CA TRP A 103 8.15 18.61 -14.70
C TRP A 103 7.43 18.59 -16.05
N CYS A 104 6.37 17.80 -16.18
CA CYS A 104 5.56 17.75 -17.39
C CYS A 104 4.29 18.59 -17.19
N THR A 105 4.19 19.72 -17.90
CA THR A 105 2.99 20.58 -17.86
C THR A 105 1.75 19.90 -18.42
N TRP A 106 1.91 18.82 -19.20
CA TRP A 106 0.82 18.03 -19.73
C TRP A 106 -0.04 17.39 -18.63
N ASP A 107 0.55 16.92 -17.54
CA ASP A 107 -0.20 16.26 -16.46
C ASP A 107 -0.88 17.28 -15.52
N ALA A 108 -0.41 18.53 -15.51
CA ALA A 108 -0.94 19.61 -14.70
C ALA A 108 -2.02 20.45 -15.43
N PHE A 109 -1.90 20.58 -16.76
CA PHE A 109 -2.75 21.49 -17.53
C PHE A 109 -3.43 20.84 -18.73
N TYR A 110 -3.12 19.58 -19.04
CA TYR A 110 -3.58 18.88 -20.24
C TYR A 110 -3.52 19.80 -21.47
N THR A 111 -4.66 20.23 -21.99
CA THR A 111 -4.75 21.08 -23.19
C THR A 111 -4.52 22.57 -22.96
N ASN A 112 -4.47 23.06 -21.71
CA ASN A 112 -4.39 24.48 -21.36
C ASN A 112 -2.97 24.93 -20.96
N VAL A 113 -1.98 24.67 -21.80
CA VAL A 113 -0.63 25.21 -21.61
C VAL A 113 -0.54 26.58 -22.29
N LEU A 114 -0.73 27.66 -21.53
CA LEU A 114 -0.50 29.02 -22.00
C LEU A 114 0.83 29.55 -21.44
N LEU A 115 1.67 30.10 -22.32
CA LEU A 115 2.80 30.92 -21.89
C LEU A 115 2.23 32.22 -21.31
N LYS A 116 2.66 32.58 -20.11
CA LYS A 116 2.36 33.88 -19.51
C LYS A 116 3.30 34.90 -20.17
N GLU A 117 2.74 35.85 -20.93
CA GLU A 117 3.45 37.04 -21.41
C GLU A 117 3.82 37.97 -20.24
#